data_AF-A0A3A9UA16-F1
#
_entry.id   AF-A0A3A9UA16-F1
#
_cell.length_a   1.000
_cell.length_b   1.000
_cell.length_c   1.000
_cell.angle_alpha   90.00
_cell.angle_beta   90.00
_cell.angle_gamma   90.00
#
_symmetry.space_group_name_H-M   'P 1'
#
loop_
_entity.id
_entity.type
_entity.pdbx_description
1 polymer ?
#
loop_
_entity_poly.entity_id
_entity_poly.type
_entity_poly.pdbx_seq_one_letter_code
_entity_poly.pdbx_strand_id
1 'polypeptide(L)' 'MKREDELNIDLGLAVLSVLIEPGQIITRDAIAEVCGCNVYRIDKLEKTALEKFKRRAQQRGLDDFIE' A
#
# COMPACT_ATOMS: atom_id res chain seq x y z
N MET A 1 6.05 -17.74 -5.55
CA MET A 1 6.19 -16.69 -4.51
C MET A 1 6.43 -17.40 -3.20
N LYS A 2 7.49 -17.07 -2.46
CA LYS A 2 7.71 -17.67 -1.15
C LYS A 2 6.75 -17.01 -0.17
N ARG A 3 6.04 -17.81 0.61
CA ARG A 3 4.98 -17.39 1.55
C ARG A 3 5.51 -16.39 2.60
N GLU A 4 6.81 -16.43 2.87
CA GLU A 4 7.52 -15.49 3.76
C GLU A 4 7.48 -14.03 3.26
N ASP A 5 7.60 -13.79 1.95
CA ASP A 5 7.64 -12.41 1.45
C ASP A 5 6.30 -11.69 1.58
N GLU A 6 5.19 -12.42 1.50
CA GLU A 6 3.85 -11.85 1.73
C GLU A 6 3.66 -11.52 3.21
N LEU A 7 4.10 -12.42 4.10
CA LEU A 7 4.06 -12.22 5.55
C LEU A 7 4.87 -10.98 5.97
N ASN A 8 6.07 -10.80 5.40
CA ASN A 8 6.93 -9.65 5.71
C ASN A 8 6.31 -8.32 5.26
N ILE A 9 5.60 -8.30 4.13
CA ILE A 9 4.89 -7.11 3.66
C ILE A 9 3.70 -6.79 4.57
N ASP A 10 2.86 -7.77 4.89
CA ASP A 10 1.68 -7.55 5.72
C ASP A 10 2.09 -7.08 7.13
N LEU A 11 3.11 -7.70 7.72
CA LEU A 11 3.63 -7.31 9.03
C LEU A 11 4.29 -5.92 8.98
N GLY A 12 5.11 -5.64 7.96
CA GLY A 12 5.78 -4.35 7.80
C GLY A 12 4.79 -3.19 7.64
N LEU A 13 3.76 -3.38 6.83
CA LEU A 13 2.69 -2.38 6.66
C LEU A 13 1.87 -2.19 7.95
N ALA A 14 1.58 -3.26 8.68
CA ALA A 14 0.89 -3.18 9.97
C ALA A 14 1.70 -2.39 11.00
N VAL A 15 3.01 -2.64 11.10
CA VAL A 15 3.91 -1.89 11.98
C VAL A 15 3.97 -0.42 11.59
N LEU A 16 4.14 -0.11 10.29
CA LEU A 16 4.13 1.26 9.78
C LEU A 16 2.84 2.00 10.15
N SER A 17 1.67 1.35 10.07
CA SER A 17 0.38 1.98 10.39
C SER A 17 0.27 2.47 11.85
N VAL A 18 1.06 1.92 12.76
CA VAL A 18 1.08 2.30 14.19
C VAL A 18 2.16 3.35 14.48
N LEU A 19 3.24 3.36 13.69
CA LEU A 19 4.41 4.21 13.94
C LEU A 19 4.40 5.53 13.15
N ILE A 20 3.67 5.59 12.02
CA ILE A 20 3.58 6.80 11.21
C ILE A 20 2.75 7.85 11.94
N GLU A 21 3.35 9.02 12.16
CA GLU A 21 2.66 10.18 12.73
C GLU A 21 1.76 10.86 11.69
N PRO A 22 0.64 11.49 12.10
CA PRO A 22 -0.20 12.26 11.20
C PRO A 22 0.61 13.33 10.44
N GLY A 23 0.52 13.30 9.12
CA GLY A 23 1.24 14.25 8.24
C GLY A 23 2.65 13.82 7.86
N GLN A 24 3.18 12.72 8.39
CA GLN A 24 4.44 12.15 7.88
C GLN A 24 4.23 11.57 6.48
N ILE A 25 5.19 11.88 5.59
CA ILE A 25 5.27 11.30 4.26
C ILE A 25 6.34 10.21 4.30
N ILE A 26 5.96 8.98 3.96
CA ILE A 26 6.87 7.84 3.84
C ILE A 26 7.08 7.54 2.35
N THR A 27 8.33 7.39 1.94
CA THR A 27 8.67 7.03 0.55
C THR A 27 8.48 5.53 0.32
N ARG A 28 8.25 5.13 -0.94
CA ARG A 28 8.14 3.70 -1.30
C ARG A 28 9.40 2.91 -0.93
N ASP A 29 10.58 3.52 -1.06
CA ASP A 29 11.85 2.88 -0.70
C ASP A 29 11.90 2.56 0.79
N ALA A 30 11.48 3.50 1.65
CA ALA A 30 11.40 3.28 3.09
C ALA A 30 10.39 2.18 3.46
N ILE A 31 9.23 2.15 2.79
CA ILE A 31 8.25 1.05 2.97
C ILE A 31 8.87 -0.28 2.56
N ALA A 32 9.56 -0.32 1.43
CA ALA A 32 10.16 -1.54 0.90
C ALA A 32 11.26 -2.08 1.83
N GLU A 33 12.09 -1.20 2.41
CA GLU A 33 13.10 -1.52 3.40
C GLU A 33 12.48 -2.15 4.65
N VAL A 34 11.47 -1.51 5.24
CA VAL A 34 10.78 -2.03 6.44
C VAL A 34 10.09 -3.36 6.18
N CYS A 35 9.47 -3.49 5.01
CA CYS A 35 8.78 -4.71 4.59
C CYS A 35 9.73 -5.82 4.07
N GLY A 36 11.04 -5.56 4.00
CA GLY A 36 12.03 -6.52 3.49
C GLY A 36 11.76 -6.96 2.04
N CYS A 37 11.29 -6.07 1.18
CA CYS A 37 10.87 -6.41 -0.18
C CYS A 37 11.41 -5.43 -1.24
N ASN A 38 11.23 -5.76 -2.51
CA ASN A 38 11.62 -4.87 -3.62
C ASN A 38 10.62 -3.72 -3.77
N VAL A 39 11.10 -2.48 -3.96
CA VAL A 39 10.27 -1.28 -4.18
C VAL A 39 9.22 -1.44 -5.29
N TYR A 40 9.51 -2.20 -6.34
CA TYR A 40 8.56 -2.51 -7.41
C TYR A 40 7.31 -3.26 -6.90
N ARG A 41 7.45 -4.04 -5.82
CA ARG A 41 6.30 -4.71 -5.18
C ARG A 41 5.39 -3.71 -4.49
N ILE A 42 5.94 -2.70 -3.84
CA ILE A 42 5.16 -1.63 -3.23
C ILE A 42 4.41 -0.84 -4.31
N ASP A 43 5.08 -0.46 -5.41
CA ASP A 43 4.43 0.19 -6.56
C ASP A 43 3.28 -0.65 -7.13
N LYS A 44 3.48 -1.96 -7.30
CA LYS A 44 2.44 -2.87 -7.79
C LYS A 44 1.25 -2.98 -6.83
N LEU A 45 1.51 -3.02 -5.52
CA LEU A 45 0.47 -3.07 -4.49
C LEU A 45 -0.36 -1.78 -4.49
N GLU A 46 0.29 -0.61 -4.56
CA GLU A 46 -0.40 0.68 -4.65
C GLU A 46 -1.28 0.77 -5.89
N LYS A 47 -0.78 0.39 -7.06
CA LYS A 47 -1.57 0.36 -8.31
C LYS A 47 -2.80 -0.55 -8.18
N THR A 48 -2.61 -1.75 -7.63
CA THR A 48 -3.70 -2.70 -7.39
C THR A 48 -4.72 -2.17 -6.38
N ALA A 49 -4.26 -1.52 -5.32
CA ALA A 49 -5.12 -0.90 -4.31
C ALA A 49 -5.91 0.28 -4.90
N LEU A 50 -5.26 1.11 -5.72
CA LEU A 50 -5.88 2.21 -6.43
C LEU A 50 -6.95 1.71 -7.39
N GLU A 51 -6.68 0.70 -8.22
CA GLU A 51 -7.69 0.12 -9.12
C GLU A 51 -8.90 -0.43 -8.35
N LYS A 52 -8.66 -1.13 -7.22
CA LYS A 52 -9.73 -1.61 -6.34
C LYS A 52 -10.53 -0.45 -5.74
N PHE A 53 -9.87 0.62 -5.32
CA PHE A 53 -10.49 1.83 -4.80
C PHE A 53 -11.38 2.48 -5.88
N LYS A 54 -10.83 2.75 -7.07
CA LYS A 54 -11.55 3.33 -8.22
C LYS A 54 -12.80 2.53 -8.54
N ARG A 55 -12.67 1.20 -8.67
CA ARG A 55 -13.79 0.30 -8.95
C ARG A 55 -14.85 0.35 -7.86
N ARG A 56 -14.46 0.36 -6.58
CA ARG A 56 -15.41 0.40 -5.45
C ARG A 56 -16.12 1.75 -5.34
N ALA A 57 -15.42 2.83 -5.63
CA ALA A 57 -15.99 4.16 -5.60
C ALA A 57 -16.98 4.36 -6.76
N GLN A 58 -16.67 3.89 -7.97
CA GLN A 58 -17.63 3.81 -9.09
C GLN A 58 -18.89 3.02 -8.72
N GLN A 59 -18.74 1.84 -8.11
CA GLN A 59 -19.88 1.02 -7.67
C GLN A 59 -20.77 1.70 -6.60
N ARG A 60 -20.26 2.75 -5.95
CA ARG A 60 -20.97 3.51 -4.91
C ARG A 60 -21.42 4.89 -5.39
N GLY A 61 -21.20 5.25 -6.65
CA GLY A 61 -21.50 6.59 -7.19
C GLY A 61 -20.65 7.68 -6.54
N LEU A 62 -19.39 7.37 -6.19
CA LEU A 62 -18.41 8.30 -5.62
C LEU A 62 -17.32 8.66 -6.64
N ASP A 63 -17.61 8.49 -7.92
CA ASP A 63 -16.70 8.71 -9.04
C ASP A 63 -16.26 10.17 -9.20
N ASP A 64 -17.10 11.13 -8.78
CA ASP A 64 -16.79 12.57 -8.78
C ASP A 64 -15.56 12.94 -7.92
N PHE A 65 -15.17 12.08 -6.96
CA PHE A 65 -14.02 12.31 -6.08
C PHE A 65 -12.70 11.71 -6.59
N ILE A 66 -12.68 11.14 -7.79
CA ILE A 66 -11.56 10.32 -8.31
C ILE A 66 -10.88 10.95 -9.54
N GLU A 67 -11.36 12.11 -10.02
CA GLU A 67 -10.73 12.85 -11.13
C GLU A 67 -9.35 13.43 -10.77
#